data_AF-A0A2M8PVL1-F1
#
_entry.id   AF-A0A2M8PVL1-F1
#
_cell.length_a   1.000
_cell.length_b   1.000
_cell.length_c   1.000
_cell.angle_alpha   90.00
_cell.angle_beta   90.00
_cell.angle_gamma   90.00
#
_symmetry.space_group_name_H-M   'P 1'
#
loop_
_entity.id
_entity.type
_entity.pdbx_description
1 polymer ?
#
loop_
_entity_poly.entity_id
_entity_poly.type
_entity_poly.pdbx_seq_one_letter_code
_entity_poly.pdbx_strand_id
1 'polypeptide(L)'
;MEGAAMTTAAVASLIVGLIIGYLGQRSRMCFVGGIRDFILVRDTFLLKGLIAFGLVAWIAFPIAEQLAGNLSTLDASLDTTTLIFTLVGGLGVGYLSVLANGCPFRQHVLAGQGIMSSVTYLAGFYVGAVIFHLVVLPLLLRIS
;
A
#
# COMPACT_ATOMS: atom_id res chain seq x y z
N MET A 1 15.65 26.20 -11.89
CA MET A 1 14.24 26.48 -11.50
C MET A 1 13.60 25.24 -10.86
N GLU A 2 14.39 24.31 -10.32
CA GLU A 2 13.89 23.09 -9.64
C GLU A 2 13.41 23.32 -8.19
N GLY A 3 13.81 24.41 -7.53
CA GLY A 3 13.50 24.66 -6.11
C GLY A 3 12.00 24.78 -5.78
N ALA A 4 11.22 25.47 -6.63
CA ALA A 4 9.79 25.68 -6.41
C ALA A 4 8.94 24.43 -6.73
N ALA A 5 9.42 23.57 -7.65
CA ALA A 5 8.74 22.32 -8.00
C ALA A 5 8.83 21.30 -6.85
N MET A 6 9.99 21.20 -6.20
CA MET A 6 10.19 20.31 -5.05
C MET A 6 9.34 20.72 -3.84
N THR A 7 9.25 22.03 -3.54
CA THR A 7 8.40 22.51 -2.44
C THR A 7 6.93 22.34 -2.73
N THR A 8 6.49 22.57 -3.97
CA THR A 8 5.09 22.38 -4.36
C THR A 8 4.70 20.90 -4.31
N ALA A 9 5.57 20.00 -4.78
CA ALA A 9 5.35 18.56 -4.68
C ALA A 9 5.37 18.05 -3.22
N ALA A 10 6.26 18.58 -2.38
CA ALA A 10 6.31 18.24 -0.96
C ALA A 10 5.05 18.70 -0.21
N VAL A 11 4.58 19.92 -0.46
CA VAL A 11 3.35 20.45 0.17
C VAL A 11 2.12 19.69 -0.35
N ALA A 12 2.04 19.41 -1.65
CA ALA A 12 0.94 18.66 -2.24
C ALA A 12 0.86 17.24 -1.66
N SER A 13 1.98 16.51 -1.57
CA SER A 13 2.01 15.16 -0.99
C SER A 13 1.70 15.16 0.51
N LEU A 14 2.12 16.19 1.26
CA LEU A 14 1.78 16.35 2.67
C LEU A 14 0.27 16.55 2.86
N ILE A 15 -0.35 17.42 2.07
CA ILE A 15 -1.81 17.67 2.12
C ILE A 15 -2.58 16.38 1.79
N VAL A 16 -2.17 15.68 0.72
CA VAL A 16 -2.79 14.41 0.33
C VAL A 16 -2.63 13.35 1.42
N GLY A 17 -1.43 13.22 2.00
CA GLY A 17 -1.17 12.31 3.11
C GLY A 17 -2.02 12.62 4.35
N LEU A 18 -2.21 13.90 4.68
CA LEU A 18 -3.06 14.34 5.79
C LEU A 18 -4.54 13.96 5.54
N ILE A 19 -5.04 14.20 4.33
CA ILE A 19 -6.41 13.85 3.94
C ILE A 19 -6.62 12.34 4.04
N ILE A 20 -5.72 11.54 3.45
CA ILE A 20 -5.80 10.08 3.49
C ILE A 20 -5.72 9.56 4.92
N GLY A 21 -4.83 10.13 5.75
CA GLY A 21 -4.71 9.78 7.16
C GLY A 21 -5.99 10.07 7.94
N TYR A 22 -6.58 11.25 7.76
CA TYR A 22 -7.84 11.64 8.41
C TYR A 22 -9.02 10.75 7.98
N LEU A 23 -9.17 10.49 6.68
CA LEU A 23 -10.18 9.57 6.15
C LEU A 23 -9.96 8.14 6.69
N GLY A 24 -8.71 7.69 6.78
CA GLY A 24 -8.34 6.38 7.32
C GLY A 24 -8.73 6.21 8.79
N GLN A 25 -8.51 7.25 9.61
CA GLN A 25 -8.91 7.26 11.02
C GLN A 25 -10.44 7.18 11.18
N ARG A 26 -11.20 7.93 10.36
CA ARG A 26 -12.67 7.97 10.43
C ARG A 26 -13.31 6.67 9.94
N SER A 27 -12.79 6.10 8.87
CA SER A 27 -13.39 4.95 8.19
C SER A 27 -13.06 3.59 8.82
N ARG A 28 -12.03 3.53 9.69
CA ARG A 28 -11.51 2.28 10.29
C ARG A 28 -11.29 1.17 9.23
N MET A 29 -10.93 1.56 8.01
CA MET A 29 -10.78 0.66 6.87
C MET A 29 -9.71 -0.40 7.16
N CYS A 30 -10.11 -1.67 7.06
CA CYS A 30 -9.21 -2.82 7.09
C CYS A 30 -9.56 -3.73 5.93
N PHE A 31 -8.65 -3.91 4.97
CA PHE A 31 -8.85 -4.78 3.80
C PHE A 31 -9.20 -6.21 4.23
N VAL A 32 -8.47 -6.75 5.21
CA VAL A 32 -8.73 -8.08 5.80
C VAL A 32 -10.01 -8.10 6.61
N GLY A 33 -10.29 -7.01 7.35
CA GLY A 33 -11.49 -6.88 8.16
C GLY A 33 -12.76 -6.84 7.32
N GLY A 34 -12.76 -6.15 6.18
CA GLY A 34 -13.90 -6.07 5.27
C GLY A 34 -14.25 -7.42 4.65
N ILE A 35 -13.26 -8.24 4.30
CA ILE A 35 -13.50 -9.60 3.80
C ILE A 35 -14.06 -10.50 4.92
N ARG A 36 -13.46 -10.44 6.13
CA ARG A 36 -13.93 -11.23 7.28
C ARG A 36 -15.35 -10.86 7.69
N ASP A 37 -15.65 -9.57 7.76
CA ASP A 37 -16.96 -9.05 8.20
C ASP A 37 -18.05 -9.31 7.16
N PHE A 38 -17.71 -9.29 5.87
CA PHE A 38 -18.60 -9.73 4.80
C PHE A 38 -18.97 -11.22 4.94
N ILE A 39 -18.00 -12.09 5.26
CA ILE A 39 -18.24 -13.53 5.42
C ILE A 39 -19.07 -13.81 6.68
N LEU A 40 -18.78 -13.14 7.80
CA LEU A 40 -19.37 -13.45 9.10
C LEU A 40 -20.69 -12.71 9.38
N VAL A 41 -20.75 -11.42 9.08
CA VAL A 41 -21.87 -10.52 9.44
C VAL A 41 -22.68 -10.10 8.20
N ARG A 42 -22.16 -10.36 6.99
CA ARG A 42 -22.71 -9.84 5.71
C ARG A 42 -22.83 -8.32 5.67
N ASP A 43 -22.00 -7.61 6.41
CA ASP A 43 -21.93 -6.16 6.31
C ASP A 43 -21.22 -5.78 4.99
N THR A 44 -21.94 -5.06 4.12
CA THR A 44 -21.44 -4.63 2.82
C THR A 44 -20.87 -3.22 2.84
N PHE A 45 -20.97 -2.49 3.95
CA PHE A 45 -20.53 -1.10 4.05
C PHE A 45 -19.02 -0.97 3.89
N LEU A 46 -18.24 -1.76 4.64
CA LEU A 46 -16.78 -1.79 4.51
C LEU A 46 -16.33 -2.39 3.17
N LEU A 47 -17.07 -3.38 2.66
CA LEU A 47 -16.77 -4.03 1.39
C LEU A 47 -16.93 -3.07 0.19
N LYS A 48 -17.98 -2.23 0.19
CA LYS A 48 -18.19 -1.21 -0.84
C LYS A 48 -17.05 -0.19 -0.86
N GLY A 49 -16.53 0.19 0.30
CA GLY A 49 -15.36 1.07 0.40
C GLY A 49 -14.09 0.44 -0.19
N LEU A 50 -13.88 -0.85 0.09
CA LEU A 50 -12.79 -1.64 -0.48
C LEU A 50 -12.87 -1.71 -2.02
N ILE A 51 -14.05 -2.06 -2.55
CA ILE A 51 -14.27 -2.16 -4.00
C ILE A 51 -14.12 -0.79 -4.66
N ALA A 52 -14.67 0.28 -4.07
CA ALA A 52 -14.53 1.63 -4.57
C ALA A 52 -13.07 2.07 -4.65
N PHE A 53 -12.25 1.78 -3.63
CA PHE A 53 -10.82 2.09 -3.65
C PHE A 53 -10.10 1.34 -4.77
N GLY A 54 -10.39 0.04 -4.94
CA GLY A 54 -9.81 -0.77 -6.02
C GLY A 54 -10.18 -0.26 -7.41
N LEU A 55 -11.46 0.08 -7.63
CA LEU A 55 -11.93 0.63 -8.91
C LEU A 55 -11.35 2.01 -9.20
N VAL A 56 -11.30 2.89 -8.19
CA VAL A 56 -10.69 4.21 -8.32
C VAL A 56 -9.21 4.08 -8.67
N ALA A 57 -8.47 3.17 -8.01
CA ALA A 57 -7.07 2.93 -8.35
C ALA A 57 -6.92 2.44 -9.80
N TRP A 58 -7.72 1.45 -10.20
CA TRP A 58 -7.70 0.90 -11.56
C TRP A 58 -7.95 1.95 -12.65
N ILE A 59 -8.82 2.93 -12.37
CA ILE A 59 -9.13 4.03 -13.31
C ILE A 59 -8.11 5.17 -13.20
N ALA A 60 -7.65 5.49 -11.99
CA ALA A 60 -6.76 6.62 -11.75
C ALA A 60 -5.36 6.40 -12.33
N PHE A 61 -4.80 5.20 -12.24
CA PHE A 61 -3.47 4.90 -12.80
C PHE A 61 -3.36 5.16 -14.32
N PRO A 62 -4.24 4.61 -15.19
CA PRO A 62 -4.15 4.86 -16.63
C PRO A 62 -4.49 6.32 -17.02
N ILE A 63 -5.30 7.02 -16.22
CA ILE A 63 -5.57 8.45 -16.46
C ILE A 63 -4.35 9.30 -16.07
N ALA A 64 -3.68 8.96 -14.97
CA ALA A 64 -2.47 9.65 -14.53
C ALA A 64 -1.32 9.48 -15.53
N GLU A 65 -1.15 8.29 -16.10
CA GLU A 65 -0.15 8.00 -17.14
C GLU A 65 -0.36 8.86 -18.40
N GLN A 66 -1.62 9.03 -18.83
CA GLN A 66 -1.97 9.87 -19.97
C GLN A 66 -1.72 11.36 -19.72
N LEU A 67 -1.88 11.81 -18.46
CA LEU A 67 -1.71 13.22 -18.09
C LEU A 67 -0.25 13.60 -17.80
N ALA A 68 0.56 12.65 -17.30
CA ALA A 68 1.98 12.86 -17.01
C ALA A 68 2.89 12.70 -18.23
N GLY A 69 2.35 12.21 -19.36
CA GLY A 69 3.06 12.03 -20.62
C GLY A 69 3.89 10.75 -20.63
N ASN A 70 3.27 9.63 -21.02
CA ASN A 70 3.91 8.32 -21.31
C ASN A 70 5.21 8.11 -20.53
N LEU A 71 5.15 8.15 -19.20
CA LEU A 71 6.16 7.44 -18.42
C LEU A 71 6.07 6.02 -18.92
N SER A 72 7.17 5.57 -19.50
CA SER A 72 7.37 4.30 -20.17
C SER A 72 6.45 3.27 -19.58
N THR A 73 5.59 2.68 -20.43
CA THR A 73 4.84 1.46 -20.13
C THR A 73 5.63 0.71 -19.08
N LEU A 74 5.10 0.60 -17.85
CA LEU A 74 5.66 -0.35 -16.91
C LEU A 74 5.63 -1.66 -17.67
N ASP A 75 6.76 -2.02 -18.26
CA ASP A 75 6.98 -3.31 -18.87
C ASP A 75 6.88 -4.24 -17.68
N ALA A 76 5.65 -4.67 -17.41
CA ALA A 76 5.39 -5.94 -16.81
C ALA A 76 5.87 -6.97 -17.83
N SER A 77 7.18 -6.99 -18.11
CA SER A 77 7.84 -8.23 -18.48
C SER A 77 7.57 -9.13 -17.28
N LEU A 78 6.54 -9.96 -17.44
CA LEU A 78 6.19 -11.00 -16.50
C LEU A 78 7.27 -12.07 -16.61
N ASP A 79 8.49 -11.72 -16.19
CA ASP A 79 9.54 -12.68 -15.98
C ASP A 79 9.04 -13.64 -14.91
N THR A 80 9.17 -14.94 -15.17
CA THR A 80 8.63 -15.96 -14.27
C THR A 80 9.19 -15.79 -12.85
N THR A 81 10.42 -15.27 -12.74
CA THR A 81 11.07 -14.88 -11.47
C THR A 81 10.32 -13.76 -10.75
N THR A 82 9.98 -12.64 -11.41
CA THR A 82 9.27 -11.52 -10.77
C THR A 82 7.86 -11.91 -10.34
N LEU A 83 7.20 -12.78 -11.12
CA LEU A 83 5.89 -13.34 -10.76
C LEU A 83 5.96 -14.24 -9.52
N ILE A 84 6.94 -15.13 -9.42
CA ILE A 84 7.13 -15.99 -8.24
C ILE A 84 7.40 -15.15 -7.00
N PHE A 85 8.33 -14.17 -7.08
CA PHE A 85 8.63 -13.30 -5.94
C PHE A 85 7.42 -12.46 -5.51
N THR A 86 6.63 -11.96 -6.45
CA THR A 86 5.41 -11.19 -6.14
C THR A 86 4.34 -12.07 -5.50
N LEU A 87 4.15 -13.30 -5.97
CA LEU A 87 3.20 -14.24 -5.38
C LEU A 87 3.62 -14.66 -3.97
N VAL A 88 4.89 -15.05 -3.79
CA VAL A 88 5.43 -15.45 -2.48
C VAL A 88 5.41 -14.28 -1.50
N GLY A 89 5.82 -13.09 -1.94
CA GLY A 89 5.78 -11.87 -1.14
C GLY A 89 4.36 -11.47 -0.76
N GLY A 90 3.42 -11.51 -1.71
CA GLY A 90 2.00 -11.21 -1.49
C GLY A 90 1.35 -12.17 -0.50
N LEU A 91 1.57 -13.48 -0.65
CA LEU A 91 1.10 -14.50 0.29
C LEU A 91 1.73 -14.32 1.68
N GLY A 92 3.03 -14.02 1.74
CA GLY A 92 3.74 -13.76 2.99
C GLY A 92 3.19 -12.56 3.75
N VAL A 93 3.00 -11.42 3.06
CA VAL A 93 2.40 -10.22 3.66
C VAL A 93 0.96 -10.48 4.08
N GLY A 94 0.20 -11.24 3.29
CA GLY A 94 -1.16 -11.67 3.64
C GLY A 94 -1.19 -12.48 4.94
N TYR A 95 -0.31 -13.48 5.06
CA TYR A 95 -0.20 -14.33 6.24
C TYR A 95 0.20 -13.53 7.50
N LEU A 96 1.23 -12.69 7.41
CA LEU A 96 1.66 -11.82 8.51
C LEU A 96 0.58 -10.81 8.92
N SER A 97 -0.21 -10.31 7.96
CA SER A 97 -1.32 -9.38 8.25
C SER A 97 -2.44 -10.05 9.06
N VAL A 98 -2.72 -11.33 8.81
CA VAL A 98 -3.70 -12.10 9.60
C VAL A 98 -3.18 -12.31 11.03
N LEU A 99 -1.90 -12.66 11.19
CA LEU A 99 -1.28 -12.80 12.52
C LEU A 99 -1.30 -11.49 13.32
N ALA A 100 -1.03 -10.37 12.66
CA ALA A 100 -1.04 -9.04 13.27
C ALA A 100 -2.45 -8.45 13.49
N ASN A 101 -3.52 -9.21 13.22
CA ASN A 101 -4.92 -8.77 13.34
C ASN A 101 -5.21 -7.44 12.60
N GLY A 102 -4.56 -7.19 11.46
CA GLY A 102 -4.76 -5.98 10.69
C GLY A 102 -3.97 -5.93 9.39
N CYS A 103 -4.39 -5.07 8.46
CA CYS A 103 -3.62 -4.76 7.25
C CYS A 103 -2.54 -3.70 7.55
N PRO A 104 -1.48 -3.59 6.73
CA PRO A 104 -0.42 -2.59 6.91
C PRO A 104 -0.98 -1.17 7.00
N PHE A 105 -2.02 -0.84 6.23
CA PHE A 105 -2.68 0.47 6.27
C PHE A 105 -3.32 0.78 7.64
N ARG A 106 -4.03 -0.19 8.23
CA ARG A 106 -4.64 -0.02 9.56
C ARG A 106 -3.59 0.16 10.64
N GLN A 107 -2.46 -0.56 10.56
CA GLN A 107 -1.39 -0.43 11.54
C GLN A 107 -0.72 0.95 11.49
N HIS A 108 -0.62 1.59 10.31
CA HIS A 108 -0.15 2.97 10.20
C HIS A 108 -1.11 3.95 10.89
N VAL A 109 -2.42 3.77 10.71
CA VAL A 109 -3.44 4.60 11.36
C VAL A 109 -3.43 4.44 12.88
N LEU A 110 -3.33 3.20 13.38
CA LEU A 110 -3.25 2.91 14.82
C LEU A 110 -1.96 3.41 15.46
N ALA A 111 -0.84 3.36 14.73
CA ALA A 111 0.41 3.97 15.18
C ALA A 111 0.25 5.49 15.34
N GLY A 112 -0.46 6.16 14.42
CA GLY A 112 -0.80 7.59 14.54
C GLY A 112 -1.75 7.93 15.71
N GLN A 113 -2.49 6.94 16.24
CA GLN A 113 -3.32 7.08 17.44
C GLN A 113 -2.54 6.83 18.74
N GLY A 114 -1.26 6.48 18.67
CA GLY A 114 -0.40 6.26 19.85
C GLY A 114 -0.42 4.82 20.40
N ILE A 115 -0.87 3.84 19.62
CA ILE A 115 -0.90 2.44 20.07
C ILE A 115 0.47 1.80 19.86
N MET A 116 1.18 1.55 20.96
CA MET A 116 2.58 1.06 20.94
C MET A 116 2.75 -0.29 20.22
N SER A 117 1.78 -1.20 20.34
CA SER A 117 1.82 -2.51 19.64
C SER A 117 1.80 -2.36 18.11
N SER A 118 1.15 -1.31 17.59
CA SER A 118 1.13 -1.01 16.17
C SER A 118 2.43 -0.34 15.72
N VAL A 119 3.06 0.46 16.58
CA VAL A 119 4.38 1.06 16.32
C VAL A 119 5.45 -0.04 16.21
N THR A 120 5.44 -1.05 17.09
CA THR A 120 6.39 -2.18 17.01
C THR A 120 6.20 -3.01 15.74
N TYR A 121 4.95 -3.19 15.28
CA TYR A 121 4.67 -3.83 14.00
C TYR A 121 5.21 -3.02 12.82
N LEU A 122 5.00 -1.70 12.83
CA LEU A 122 5.52 -0.79 11.80
C LEU A 122 7.04 -0.79 11.74
N ALA A 123 7.72 -0.80 12.90
CA ALA A 123 9.17 -0.89 12.96
C ALA A 123 9.68 -2.14 12.23
N GLY A 124 9.08 -3.31 12.48
CA GLY A 124 9.40 -4.54 11.75
C GLY A 124 9.10 -4.46 10.25
N PHE A 125 7.95 -3.85 9.88
CA PHE A 125 7.58 -3.64 8.48
C PHE A 125 8.60 -2.76 7.73
N TYR A 126 9.05 -1.66 8.33
CA TYR A 126 10.07 -0.79 7.73
C TYR A 126 11.44 -1.44 7.65
N VAL A 127 11.86 -2.20 8.67
CA VAL A 127 13.10 -2.98 8.62
C VAL A 127 13.03 -3.98 7.46
N GLY A 128 11.91 -4.68 7.29
CA GLY A 128 11.67 -5.56 6.15
C GLY A 128 11.73 -4.84 4.80
N ALA A 129 11.12 -3.66 4.69
CA ALA A 129 11.15 -2.85 3.47
C ALA A 129 12.57 -2.40 3.10
N VAL A 130 13.37 -1.98 4.09
CA VAL A 130 14.78 -1.61 3.88
C VAL A 130 15.60 -2.82 3.42
N ILE A 131 15.43 -3.98 4.06
CA ILE A 131 16.12 -5.22 3.66
C ILE A 131 15.73 -5.63 2.23
N PHE A 132 14.46 -5.51 1.86
CA PHE A 132 13.98 -5.81 0.51
C PHE A 132 14.69 -4.93 -0.54
N HIS A 133 14.79 -3.62 -0.30
CA HIS A 133 15.47 -2.72 -1.21
C HIS A 133 16.98 -2.93 -1.28
N LEU A 134 17.62 -3.26 -0.15
CA LEU A 134 19.08 -3.41 -0.11
C LEU A 134 19.56 -4.78 -0.61
N VAL A 135 18.75 -5.83 -0.49
CA VAL A 135 19.18 -7.21 -0.79
C VAL A 135 18.41 -7.81 -1.96
N VAL A 136 17.07 -7.70 -1.97
CA VAL A 136 16.24 -8.42 -2.96
C VAL A 136 16.26 -7.70 -4.30
N LEU A 137 16.19 -6.37 -4.31
CA LEU A 137 16.22 -5.58 -5.54
C LEU A 137 17.51 -5.75 -6.37
N PRO A 138 18.73 -5.64 -5.79
CA PRO A 138 19.97 -5.87 -6.56
C PRO A 138 20.12 -7.34 -6.98
N LEU A 139 19.54 -8.27 -6.22
CA LEU A 139 19.57 -9.70 -6.56
C LEU A 139 18.64 -10.03 -7.72
N LEU A 140 17.47 -9.36 -7.80
CA LEU A 140 16.55 -9.44 -8.94
C LEU A 140 17.19 -8.87 -10.22
N LEU A 141 17.79 -7.68 -10.14
CA LEU A 141 18.48 -7.03 -11.28
C LEU A 141 19.70 -7.80 -11.78
N ARG A 142 20.25 -8.71 -10.97
CA ARG A 142 21.37 -9.57 -11.37
C ARG A 142 20.92 -10.85 -12.06
N ILE A 143 19.66 -11.24 -11.86
CA ILE A 143 19.05 -12.48 -12.40
C ILE A 143 18.29 -12.21 -13.70
N SER A 144 17.71 -11.02 -13.86
CA SER A 144 17.16 -10.49 -15.13
C SER A 144 18.27 -10.08 -16.09
#